data_AF-A0AB33JUW1-F1
#
_entry.id   AF-A0AB33JUW1-F1
#
_cell.length_a   1.000
_cell.length_b   1.000
_cell.length_c   1.000
_cell.angle_alpha   90.00
_cell.angle_beta   90.00
_cell.angle_gamma   90.00
#
_symmetry.space_group_name_H-M   'P 1'
#
loop_
_entity.id
_entity.type
_entity.pdbx_description
1 polymer ?
#
loop_
_entity_poly.entity_id
_entity_poly.type
_entity_poly.pdbx_seq_one_letter_code
_entity_poly.pdbx_strand_id
1 'polypeptide(L)' 'MSSTGIPYLTPDVQLFYKAKNIREKDQLDFDRVLPHLDVGQRAWLAGALELVFPGHVWLSRLRP' A
#
# COMPACT_ATOMS: atom_id res chain seq x y z
N MET A 1 17.61 -2.10 -6.10
CA MET A 1 17.64 -3.37 -6.87
C MET A 1 17.35 -4.50 -5.91
N SER A 2 16.41 -5.40 -6.23
CA SER A 2 16.04 -6.53 -5.37
C SER A 2 17.18 -7.54 -5.28
N SER A 3 17.50 -8.00 -4.07
CA SER A 3 18.67 -8.83 -3.74
C SER A 3 18.62 -10.28 -4.25
N THR A 4 17.53 -10.69 -4.91
CA THR A 4 17.34 -12.05 -5.44
C THR A 4 17.31 -12.12 -6.97
N GLY A 5 17.45 -11.00 -7.68
CA GLY A 5 17.41 -10.96 -9.15
C GLY A 5 16.03 -11.21 -9.78
N ILE A 6 15.00 -11.50 -8.97
CA ILE A 6 13.62 -11.65 -9.44
C ILE A 6 12.94 -10.27 -9.41
N PRO A 7 12.41 -9.78 -10.54
CA PRO A 7 11.61 -8.58 -10.56
C PRO A 7 10.28 -8.86 -9.85
N TYR A 8 9.95 -8.06 -8.83
CA TYR A 8 8.67 -8.10 -8.14
C TYR A 8 7.98 -6.74 -8.23
N LEU A 9 6.65 -6.77 -8.18
CA LEU A 9 5.83 -5.57 -8.11
C LEU A 9 6.07 -4.85 -6.78
N THR A 10 6.19 -3.52 -6.80
CA THR A 10 6.45 -2.75 -5.59
C THR A 10 5.31 -2.91 -4.56
N PRO A 11 5.62 -2.91 -3.25
CA PRO A 11 4.62 -3.21 -2.22
C PRO A 11 3.43 -2.24 -2.21
N ASP A 12 3.66 -0.97 -2.51
CA ASP A 12 2.62 0.07 -2.64
C ASP A 12 1.61 -0.25 -3.75
N VAL A 13 2.05 -0.72 -4.92
CA VAL A 13 1.13 -1.11 -5.99
C VAL A 13 0.35 -2.38 -5.63
N GLN A 14 1.01 -3.35 -4.96
CA GLN A 14 0.32 -4.55 -4.46
C GLN A 14 -0.80 -4.19 -3.45
N LEU A 15 -0.52 -3.28 -2.53
CA LEU A 15 -1.51 -2.78 -1.57
C LEU A 15 -2.65 -2.03 -2.28
N PHE A 16 -2.35 -1.20 -3.27
CA PHE A 16 -3.39 -0.51 -4.04
C PHE A 16 -4.40 -1.49 -4.68
N TYR A 17 -3.94 -2.59 -5.28
CA TYR A 17 -4.86 -3.61 -5.82
C TYR A 17 -5.71 -4.29 -4.74
N LYS A 18 -5.17 -4.49 -3.54
CA LYS A 18 -5.87 -5.10 -2.41
C LYS A 18 -6.95 -4.18 -1.82
N ALA A 19 -6.76 -2.86 -1.90
CA ALA A 19 -7.67 -1.86 -1.34
C ALA A 19 -9.09 -1.90 -1.95
N LYS A 20 -9.26 -2.45 -3.17
CA LYS A 20 -10.59 -2.58 -3.80
C LYS A 20 -11.56 -3.45 -3.00
N ASN A 21 -11.07 -4.47 -2.29
CA ASN A 21 -11.88 -5.36 -1.48
C ASN A 21 -11.05 -5.93 -0.32
N ILE A 22 -11.00 -5.19 0.78
CA ILE A 22 -10.17 -5.52 1.93
C ILE A 22 -10.73 -6.78 2.63
N ARG A 23 -9.96 -7.86 2.59
CA ARG A 23 -10.14 -9.02 3.47
C ARG A 23 -9.22 -8.90 4.67
N GLU A 24 -9.46 -9.69 5.71
CA GLU A 24 -8.61 -9.73 6.91
C GLU A 24 -7.12 -9.93 6.57
N LYS A 25 -6.81 -10.83 5.63
CA LYS A 25 -5.42 -11.02 5.17
C LYS A 25 -4.82 -9.81 4.48
N ASP A 26 -5.63 -9.01 3.78
CA ASP A 26 -5.16 -7.83 3.07
C ASP A 26 -4.89 -6.69 4.06
N GLN A 27 -5.66 -6.62 5.15
CA GLN A 27 -5.36 -5.75 6.29
C GLN A 27 -4.04 -6.15 6.98
N LEU A 28 -3.81 -7.45 7.22
CA LEU A 28 -2.56 -7.94 7.79
C LEU A 28 -1.35 -7.66 6.88
N ASP A 29 -1.52 -7.80 5.56
CA ASP A 29 -0.47 -7.44 4.60
C ASP A 29 -0.17 -5.95 4.65
N PHE A 30 -1.20 -5.09 4.71
CA PHE A 30 -1.02 -3.66 4.89
C PHE A 30 -0.25 -3.34 6.19
N ASP A 31 -0.63 -3.95 7.31
CA ASP A 31 0.01 -3.72 8.61
C ASP A 31 1.50 -4.10 8.61
N ARG A 32 1.84 -5.20 7.94
CA ARG A 32 3.22 -5.67 7.82
C ARG A 32 4.04 -4.82 6.86
N VAL A 33 3.46 -4.40 5.75
CA VAL A 33 4.17 -3.66 4.70
C VAL A 33 4.31 -2.18 5.03
N LEU A 34 3.33 -1.57 5.70
CA LEU A 34 3.32 -0.16 6.06
C LEU A 34 4.64 0.35 6.66
N PRO A 35 5.25 -0.26 7.70
CA PRO A 35 6.51 0.21 8.28
C PRO A 35 7.71 0.13 7.31
N HIS A 36 7.60 -0.64 6.23
CA HIS A 36 8.64 -0.79 5.22
C HIS A 36 8.45 0.12 4.00
N LEU A 37 7.30 0.80 3.88
CA LEU A 37 7.09 1.80 2.84
C LEU A 37 7.85 3.06 3.16
N ASP A 38 8.65 3.53 2.20
CA ASP A 38 9.27 4.85 2.27
C ASP A 38 8.22 5.97 2.10
N VAL A 39 8.67 7.23 2.31
CA VAL A 39 7.80 8.41 2.22
C VAL A 39 7.16 8.56 0.83
N GLY A 40 7.90 8.27 -0.24
CA GLY A 40 7.40 8.36 -1.61
C GLY A 40 6.35 7.30 -1.91
N GLN A 41 6.58 6.06 -1.47
CA GLN A 41 5.63 4.96 -1.61
C GLN A 41 4.34 5.21 -0.82
N ARG A 42 4.44 5.75 0.40
CA ARG A 42 3.27 6.15 1.20
C ARG A 42 2.47 7.25 0.53
N ALA A 43 3.15 8.29 0.02
CA ALA A 43 2.50 9.41 -0.67
C ALA A 43 1.81 8.95 -1.95
N TRP A 44 2.47 8.10 -2.75
CA TRP A 44 1.87 7.53 -3.96
C TRP A 44 0.62 6.71 -3.64
N LEU A 45 0.70 5.80 -2.66
CA LEU A 45 -0.43 4.96 -2.27
C LEU A 45 -1.59 5.82 -1.73
N ALA A 46 -1.32 6.81 -0.88
CA ALA A 46 -2.35 7.72 -0.38
C ALA A 46 -3.05 8.47 -1.53
N GLY A 47 -2.30 9.06 -2.45
CA GLY A 47 -2.87 9.77 -3.59
C GLY A 47 -3.71 8.86 -4.51
N ALA A 48 -3.24 7.65 -4.78
CA ALA A 48 -3.97 6.67 -5.58
C ALA A 48 -5.28 6.24 -4.90
N LEU A 49 -5.25 5.99 -3.59
CA LEU A 49 -6.44 5.65 -2.81
C LEU A 49 -7.42 6.82 -2.73
N GLU A 50 -6.96 8.06 -2.57
CA GLU A 50 -7.83 9.24 -2.57
C GLU A 50 -8.58 9.42 -3.89
N LEU A 51 -7.93 9.14 -5.01
CA LEU A 51 -8.53 9.26 -6.34
C LEU A 51 -9.58 8.17 -6.61
N VAL A 52 -9.29 6.92 -6.22
CA VAL A 52 -10.10 5.76 -6.64
C VAL A 52 -11.05 5.27 -5.54
N PHE A 53 -10.67 5.42 -4.28
CA PHE A 53 -11.44 5.02 -3.09
C PHE A 53 -11.48 6.15 -2.05
N PRO A 54 -12.17 7.27 -2.31
CA PRO A 54 -12.26 8.38 -1.35
C PRO A 54 -12.73 7.90 0.02
N GLY A 55 -12.00 8.27 1.09
CA GLY A 55 -12.33 7.87 2.46
C GLY A 55 -11.89 6.46 2.85
N HIS A 56 -11.05 5.79 2.05
CA HIS A 56 -10.53 4.47 2.37
C HIS A 56 -9.84 4.41 3.74
N VAL A 57 -10.09 3.32 4.48
CA VAL A 57 -9.66 3.14 5.88
C VAL A 57 -8.14 3.22 6.09
N TRP A 58 -7.35 2.90 5.06
CA TRP A 58 -5.88 2.98 5.13
C TRP A 58 -5.33 4.41 5.04
N LEU A 59 -6.10 5.39 4.54
CA LEU A 59 -5.65 6.78 4.38
C LEU A 59 -5.23 7.43 5.69
N SER A 60 -5.93 7.11 6.79
CA SER A 60 -5.62 7.63 8.13
C SER A 60 -4.27 7.16 8.67
N ARG A 61 -3.69 6.10 8.08
CA ARG A 61 -2.42 5.50 8.51
C ARG A 61 -1.28 5.74 7.53
N LEU A 62 -1.58 6.24 6.33
CA LEU A 62 -0.60 6.58 5.30
C LEU A 62 -0.13 8.03 5.38
N ARG A 63 -0.99 8.91 5.86
CA ARG A 63 -0.66 10.31 6.14
C ARG A 63 0.02 10.40 7.53
N PRO A 64 1.00 11.31 7.71
CA PRO A 64 1.59 11.57 9.02
C PRO A 64 0.57 12.11 10.02
#